data_AF-A0A7Y0PGL0-F1
#
_entry.id   AF-A0A7Y0PGL0-F1
#
_cell.length_a   1.000
_cell.length_b   1.000
_cell.length_c   1.000
_cell.angle_alpha   90.00
_cell.angle_beta   90.00
_cell.angle_gamma   90.00
#
_symmetry.space_group_name_H-M   'P 1'
#
loop_
_entity.id
_entity.type
_entity.pdbx_description
1 polymer ?
#
loop_
_entity_poly.entity_id
_entity_poly.type
_entity_poly.pdbx_seq_one_letter_code
_entity_poly.pdbx_strand_id
1 'polypeptide(L)'
;MATNYGPANNRDSKEAATTPTGVPTSPGIPEHLVTRPCAGGLVVPWITPVTSTGLYLFGKISHLAQVQCLLRRLCQVCGRRLATPAVLFARSNDLANGCTAEPALCVPCAAYSARACPMLSGRRAHYRAGEHPALAGIPVSIDQALRQGSPAGSWFAVWIRDYDVIPHPAEPDTLAASWQRILPLRIQPLTATA
;
A
#
# COMPACT_ATOMS: atom_id res chain seq x y z
N MET A 1 33.87 14.86 -72.64
CA MET A 1 32.53 14.37 -72.29
C MET A 1 32.70 13.07 -71.52
N ALA A 2 32.13 13.00 -70.31
CA ALA A 2 31.68 11.81 -69.56
C ALA A 2 32.70 10.68 -69.25
N THR A 3 32.77 10.05 -68.09
CA THR A 3 32.29 10.27 -66.71
C THR A 3 33.04 9.23 -65.87
N ASN A 4 33.47 9.62 -64.67
CA ASN A 4 34.28 8.79 -63.76
C ASN A 4 33.46 7.73 -63.01
N TYR A 5 34.10 6.59 -62.79
CA TYR A 5 33.80 5.57 -61.77
C TYR A 5 33.76 6.20 -60.36
N GLY A 6 32.78 5.83 -59.54
CA GLY A 6 32.72 6.15 -58.11
C GLY A 6 32.33 4.92 -57.29
N PRO A 7 33.00 4.61 -56.16
CA PRO A 7 32.68 3.45 -55.33
C PRO A 7 31.61 3.75 -54.28
N ALA A 8 30.96 2.69 -53.82
CA ALA A 8 30.03 2.65 -52.71
C ALA A 8 30.66 3.14 -51.40
N ASN A 9 29.88 3.86 -50.58
CA ASN A 9 30.14 3.95 -49.14
C ASN A 9 28.84 4.06 -48.34
N ASN A 10 28.59 2.98 -47.60
CA ASN A 10 27.64 2.85 -46.53
C ASN A 10 28.13 3.67 -45.32
N ARG A 11 27.27 4.54 -44.76
CA ARG A 11 27.50 5.12 -43.43
C ARG A 11 26.19 5.09 -42.65
N ASP A 12 26.11 4.06 -41.83
CA ASP A 12 25.23 3.96 -40.66
C ASP A 12 25.28 5.24 -39.84
N SER A 13 24.16 5.95 -39.79
CA SER A 13 23.90 6.92 -38.73
C SER A 13 22.95 6.26 -37.74
N LYS A 14 23.52 5.66 -36.69
CA LYS A 14 22.78 5.23 -35.50
C LYS A 14 22.16 6.47 -34.86
N GLU A 15 20.88 6.66 -35.10
CA GLU A 15 20.05 7.58 -34.34
C GLU A 15 19.91 7.01 -32.92
N ALA A 16 20.61 7.65 -31.97
CA ALA A 16 20.58 7.29 -30.57
C ALA A 16 19.16 7.48 -30.03
N ALA A 17 18.47 6.36 -29.82
CA ALA A 17 17.22 6.31 -29.08
C ALA A 17 17.46 6.85 -27.67
N THR A 18 17.11 8.12 -27.47
CA THR A 18 17.03 8.72 -26.14
C THR A 18 15.82 8.13 -25.46
N THR A 19 16.04 7.08 -24.66
CA THR A 19 15.03 6.56 -23.74
C THR A 19 14.67 7.67 -22.75
N PRO A 20 13.41 8.13 -22.67
CA PRO A 20 13.04 9.06 -21.61
C PRO A 20 13.13 8.30 -20.29
N THR A 21 14.10 8.68 -19.46
CA THR A 21 14.18 8.24 -18.07
C THR A 21 12.98 8.87 -17.34
N GLY A 22 11.86 8.13 -17.30
CA GLY A 22 10.66 8.56 -16.61
C GLY A 22 10.97 8.78 -15.13
N VAL A 23 10.99 10.04 -14.69
CA VAL A 23 10.90 10.37 -13.27
C VAL A 23 9.60 9.72 -12.78
N PRO A 24 9.62 8.86 -11.75
CA PRO A 24 8.39 8.30 -11.21
C PRO A 24 7.52 9.47 -10.73
N THR A 25 6.44 9.72 -11.45
CA THR A 25 5.48 10.76 -11.10
C THR A 25 4.89 10.41 -9.75
N SER A 26 5.11 11.28 -8.77
CA SER A 26 4.52 11.15 -7.44
C SER A 26 3.03 10.85 -7.61
N PRO A 27 2.48 9.81 -6.95
CA PRO A 27 1.08 9.48 -7.09
C PRO A 27 0.29 10.73 -6.69
N GLY A 28 -0.47 11.31 -7.64
CA GLY A 28 -1.15 12.59 -7.42
C GLY A 28 -1.88 12.57 -6.08
N ILE A 29 -1.43 13.42 -5.15
CA ILE A 29 -1.92 13.45 -3.78
C ILE A 29 -3.34 14.05 -3.81
N PRO A 30 -4.37 13.32 -3.35
CA PRO A 30 -5.72 13.85 -3.28
C PRO A 30 -5.78 15.15 -2.48
N GLU A 31 -6.61 16.10 -2.91
CA GLU A 31 -6.75 17.42 -2.29
C GLU A 31 -6.96 17.34 -0.77
N HIS A 32 -7.82 16.42 -0.31
CA HIS A 32 -8.09 16.27 1.12
C HIS A 32 -6.91 15.73 1.96
N LEU A 33 -5.82 15.31 1.31
CA LEU A 33 -4.58 14.84 1.94
C LEU A 33 -3.43 15.86 1.85
N VAL A 34 -3.60 17.02 1.20
CA VAL A 34 -2.49 17.98 1.00
C VAL A 34 -1.89 18.52 2.29
N THR A 35 -2.67 18.55 3.38
CA THR A 35 -2.21 18.96 4.71
C THR A 35 -1.62 17.82 5.53
N ARG A 36 -1.68 16.57 5.03
CA ARG A 36 -1.06 15.44 5.72
C ARG A 36 0.46 15.49 5.54
N PRO A 37 1.24 15.09 6.56
CA PRO A 37 2.68 14.95 6.40
C PRO A 37 3.02 14.03 5.23
N CYS A 38 4.12 14.34 4.54
CA CYS A 38 4.67 13.49 3.50
C CYS A 38 6.09 13.07 3.85
N ALA A 39 6.46 11.85 3.49
CA ALA A 39 7.82 11.33 3.64
C ALA A 39 8.16 10.43 2.44
N GLY A 40 9.30 10.69 1.80
CA GLY A 40 9.69 9.98 0.56
C GLY A 40 8.70 10.18 -0.61
N GLY A 41 8.06 11.35 -0.68
CA GLY A 41 7.05 11.65 -1.71
C GLY A 41 5.69 10.98 -1.48
N LEU A 42 5.49 10.30 -0.36
CA LEU A 42 4.24 9.61 -0.01
C LEU A 42 3.55 10.32 1.16
N VAL A 43 2.22 10.40 1.11
CA VAL A 43 1.42 10.79 2.27
C VAL A 43 1.66 9.79 3.40
N VAL A 44 1.90 10.29 4.59
CA VAL A 44 1.96 9.51 5.83
C VAL A 44 0.53 9.22 6.29
N PRO A 45 0.08 7.94 6.30
CA PRO A 45 -1.21 7.57 6.85
C PRO A 45 -1.39 8.03 8.29
N TRP A 46 -2.63 8.34 8.69
CA TRP A 46 -2.96 8.71 10.07
C TRP A 46 -2.59 7.61 11.08
N ILE A 47 -2.66 6.34 10.67
CA ILE A 47 -2.28 5.19 11.51
C ILE A 47 -0.77 4.97 11.66
N THR A 48 0.08 5.67 10.90
CA THR A 48 1.51 5.39 10.88
C THR A 48 2.18 5.88 12.17
N PRO A 49 2.85 4.99 12.93
CA PRO A 49 3.56 5.40 14.11
C PRO A 49 4.78 6.27 13.75
N VAL A 50 5.10 7.20 14.64
CA VAL A 50 6.25 8.09 14.55
C VAL A 50 7.16 7.86 15.76
N THR A 51 8.46 7.76 15.53
CA THR A 51 9.43 7.64 16.63
C THR A 51 9.54 8.97 17.40
N SER A 52 10.13 8.95 18.59
CA SER A 52 10.47 10.17 19.34
C SER A 52 11.38 11.13 18.56
N THR A 53 12.14 10.62 17.60
CA THR A 53 13.02 11.38 16.70
C THR A 53 12.30 11.89 15.44
N GLY A 54 11.00 11.68 15.30
CA GLY A 54 10.20 12.18 14.17
C GLY A 54 10.20 11.28 12.92
N LEU A 55 10.73 10.05 13.01
CA LEU A 55 10.75 9.12 11.88
C LEU A 55 9.40 8.41 11.73
N TYR A 56 8.82 8.49 10.53
CA TYR A 56 7.61 7.75 10.18
C TYR A 56 7.90 6.30 9.79
N LEU A 57 7.27 5.36 10.47
CA LEU A 57 7.51 3.93 10.31
C LEU A 57 6.49 3.32 9.34
N PHE A 58 6.66 3.58 8.03
CA PHE A 58 5.82 2.97 6.99
C PHE A 58 5.82 1.44 7.06
N GLY A 59 4.64 0.85 6.86
CA GLY A 59 4.41 -0.59 6.99
C GLY A 59 4.16 -1.04 8.42
N LYS A 60 4.13 -0.11 9.39
CA LYS A 60 3.67 -0.32 10.76
C LYS A 60 2.36 0.41 11.01
N ILE A 61 1.61 -0.13 11.97
CA ILE A 61 0.34 0.41 12.42
C ILE A 61 0.50 0.75 13.90
N SER A 62 0.17 1.99 14.28
CA SER A 62 0.02 2.37 15.68
C SER A 62 -1.19 1.64 16.27
N HIS A 63 -0.99 0.86 17.32
CA HIS A 63 -2.08 0.12 17.99
C HIS A 63 -3.20 1.06 18.44
N LEU A 64 -2.86 2.22 19.03
CA LEU A 64 -3.84 3.21 19.45
C LEU A 64 -4.66 3.73 18.25
N ALA A 65 -3.99 4.07 17.14
CA ALA A 65 -4.67 4.57 15.95
C ALA A 65 -5.51 3.48 15.27
N GLN A 66 -5.05 2.23 15.27
CA GLN A 66 -5.81 1.07 14.78
C GLN A 66 -7.13 0.93 15.54
N VAL A 67 -7.07 0.86 16.88
CA VAL A 67 -8.24 0.74 17.75
C VAL A 67 -9.20 1.91 17.51
N GLN A 68 -8.67 3.13 17.42
CA GLN A 68 -9.49 4.31 17.12
C GLN A 68 -10.16 4.23 15.75
N CYS A 69 -9.44 3.83 14.70
CA CYS A 69 -10.01 3.67 13.37
C CYS A 69 -11.13 2.62 13.33
N LEU A 70 -10.89 1.45 13.93
CA LEU A 70 -11.85 0.34 13.93
C LEU A 70 -13.12 0.70 14.71
N LEU A 71 -12.96 1.16 15.95
CA LEU A 71 -14.10 1.44 16.85
C LEU A 71 -14.87 2.71 16.45
N ARG A 72 -14.21 3.72 15.89
CA ARG A 72 -14.84 5.00 15.53
C ARG A 72 -15.12 5.14 14.04
N ARG A 73 -14.91 4.08 13.26
CA ARG A 73 -15.09 4.04 11.81
C ARG A 73 -14.33 5.17 11.10
N LEU A 74 -13.03 5.30 11.36
CA LEU A 74 -12.18 6.30 10.72
C LEU A 74 -11.34 5.70 9.61
N CYS A 75 -11.11 6.47 8.55
CA CYS A 75 -10.19 6.10 7.49
C CYS A 75 -8.75 6.06 8.02
N GLN A 76 -8.06 4.94 7.82
CA GLN A 76 -6.67 4.78 8.29
C GLN A 76 -5.66 5.77 7.67
N VAL A 77 -5.98 6.40 6.54
CA VAL A 77 -5.09 7.35 5.86
C VAL A 77 -5.38 8.80 6.28
N CYS A 78 -6.63 9.26 6.14
CA CYS A 78 -6.98 10.66 6.40
C CYS A 78 -7.50 10.94 7.81
N GLY A 79 -7.83 9.91 8.60
CA GLY A 79 -8.38 10.03 9.96
C GLY A 79 -9.83 10.54 10.02
N ARG A 80 -10.48 10.80 8.88
CA ARG A 80 -11.89 11.25 8.82
C ARG A 80 -12.83 10.05 8.98
N ARG A 81 -14.07 10.30 9.43
CA ARG A 81 -15.12 9.26 9.46
C ARG A 81 -15.34 8.67 8.07
N LEU A 82 -15.56 7.36 8.02
CA LEU A 82 -15.86 6.62 6.82
C LEU A 82 -17.28 6.92 6.36
N ALA A 83 -17.42 7.13 5.05
CA ALA A 83 -18.70 7.04 4.36
C ALA A 83 -18.85 5.64 3.76
N THR A 84 -20.07 5.30 3.36
CA THR A 84 -20.37 4.07 2.62
C THR A 84 -20.34 4.34 1.10
N PRO A 85 -19.64 3.52 0.29
CA PRO A 85 -18.84 2.36 0.68
C PRO A 85 -17.47 2.74 1.27
N ALA A 86 -16.96 1.85 2.12
CA ALA A 86 -15.57 1.86 2.58
C ALA A 86 -14.80 0.69 1.94
N VAL A 87 -13.47 0.76 1.99
CA VAL A 87 -12.58 -0.26 1.39
C VAL A 87 -11.65 -0.82 2.46
N LEU A 88 -11.58 -2.13 2.57
CA LEU A 88 -10.54 -2.85 3.32
C LEU A 88 -9.50 -3.38 2.32
N PHE A 89 -8.23 -3.32 2.70
CA PHE A 89 -7.19 -4.07 2.00
C PHE A 89 -6.95 -5.38 2.72
N ALA A 90 -7.07 -6.48 1.99
CA ALA A 90 -7.00 -7.83 2.52
C ALA A 90 -5.93 -8.63 1.77
N ARG A 91 -5.15 -9.42 2.50
CA ARG A 91 -4.29 -10.48 1.94
C ARG A 91 -5.12 -11.73 1.68
N SER A 92 -4.56 -12.74 1.01
CA SER A 92 -5.24 -14.03 0.80
C SER A 92 -5.71 -14.69 2.11
N ASN A 93 -4.92 -14.61 3.18
CA ASN A 93 -5.31 -15.15 4.49
C ASN A 93 -6.47 -14.36 5.13
N ASP A 94 -6.48 -13.04 4.96
CA ASP A 94 -7.56 -12.17 5.43
C ASP A 94 -8.89 -12.51 4.73
N LEU A 95 -8.83 -12.84 3.42
CA LEU A 95 -10.00 -13.32 2.68
C LEU A 95 -10.52 -14.65 3.24
N ALA A 96 -9.63 -15.60 3.54
CA ALA A 96 -10.01 -16.88 4.12
C ALA A 96 -10.66 -16.71 5.50
N ASN A 97 -10.18 -15.75 6.29
CA ASN A 97 -10.73 -15.42 7.61
C ASN A 97 -11.96 -14.50 7.55
N GLY A 98 -12.24 -13.86 6.42
CA GLY A 98 -13.29 -12.85 6.30
C GLY A 98 -13.07 -11.61 7.18
N CYS A 99 -11.83 -11.32 7.56
CA CYS A 99 -11.46 -10.17 8.37
C CYS A 99 -10.01 -9.74 8.15
N THR A 100 -9.68 -8.49 8.45
CA THR A 100 -8.29 -8.00 8.45
C THR A 100 -8.04 -7.09 9.64
N ALA A 101 -6.81 -7.11 10.17
CA ALA A 101 -6.36 -6.19 11.21
C ALA A 101 -6.16 -4.75 10.67
N GLU A 102 -6.08 -4.56 9.36
CA GLU A 102 -5.93 -3.22 8.77
C GLU A 102 -7.26 -2.45 8.77
N PRO A 103 -7.33 -1.23 9.35
CA PRO A 103 -8.58 -0.50 9.37
C PRO A 103 -9.03 -0.06 7.97
N ALA A 104 -10.32 0.24 7.78
CA ALA A 104 -10.84 0.59 6.46
C ALA A 104 -10.38 1.98 5.97
N LEU A 105 -10.55 2.22 4.67
CA LEU A 105 -10.26 3.46 3.96
C LEU A 105 -11.54 4.04 3.36
N CYS A 106 -11.60 5.38 3.27
CA CYS A 106 -12.55 6.00 2.35
C CYS A 106 -12.08 5.77 0.91
N VAL A 107 -13.02 5.84 -0.04
CA VAL A 107 -12.77 5.53 -1.46
C VAL A 107 -11.59 6.32 -2.05
N PRO A 108 -11.47 7.65 -1.84
CA PRO A 108 -10.34 8.40 -2.37
C PRO A 108 -8.98 7.95 -1.79
N CYS A 109 -8.92 7.65 -0.49
CA CYS A 109 -7.70 7.15 0.14
C CYS A 109 -7.35 5.74 -0.33
N ALA A 110 -8.34 4.87 -0.54
CA ALA A 110 -8.11 3.55 -1.12
C ALA A 110 -7.49 3.64 -2.52
N ALA A 111 -8.06 4.49 -3.39
CA ALA A 111 -7.53 4.70 -4.73
C ALA A 111 -6.09 5.24 -4.71
N TYR A 112 -5.79 6.19 -3.82
CA TYR A 112 -4.43 6.69 -3.63
C TYR A 112 -3.49 5.59 -3.14
N SER A 113 -3.83 4.90 -2.06
CA SER A 113 -2.99 3.86 -1.44
C SER A 113 -2.70 2.70 -2.40
N ALA A 114 -3.67 2.27 -3.20
CA ALA A 114 -3.48 1.21 -4.20
C ALA A 114 -2.39 1.58 -5.23
N ARG A 115 -2.28 2.87 -5.60
CA ARG A 115 -1.23 3.35 -6.51
C ARG A 115 0.08 3.68 -5.82
N ALA A 116 0.01 4.22 -4.60
CA ALA A 116 1.13 4.83 -3.90
C ALA A 116 1.94 3.81 -3.08
N CYS A 117 1.28 2.88 -2.40
CA CYS A 117 1.93 1.89 -1.55
C CYS A 117 2.70 0.87 -2.42
N PRO A 118 4.03 0.73 -2.28
CA PRO A 118 4.80 -0.21 -3.10
C PRO A 118 4.35 -1.67 -2.98
N MET A 119 3.82 -2.07 -1.81
CA MET A 119 3.28 -3.41 -1.61
C MET A 119 1.98 -3.60 -2.40
N LEU A 120 1.03 -2.66 -2.28
CA LEU A 120 -0.29 -2.77 -2.91
C LEU A 120 -0.23 -2.59 -4.43
N SER A 121 0.67 -1.74 -4.92
CA SER A 121 0.86 -1.52 -6.35
C SER A 121 1.73 -2.61 -6.99
N GLY A 122 2.26 -3.55 -6.20
CA GLY A 122 3.18 -4.61 -6.63
C GLY A 122 4.58 -4.15 -7.05
N ARG A 123 4.94 -2.88 -6.84
CA ARG A 123 6.31 -2.38 -7.08
C ARG A 123 7.32 -2.98 -6.10
N ARG A 124 6.86 -3.62 -5.03
CA ARG A 124 7.67 -4.33 -4.06
C ARG A 124 7.24 -5.79 -3.99
N ALA A 125 8.09 -6.68 -4.51
CA ALA A 125 7.83 -8.12 -4.57
C ALA A 125 8.10 -8.87 -3.26
N HIS A 126 8.73 -8.24 -2.26
CA HIS A 126 9.08 -8.86 -0.98
C HIS A 126 8.86 -7.91 0.20
N TYR A 127 8.45 -8.46 1.33
CA TYR A 127 8.44 -7.74 2.60
C TYR A 127 9.87 -7.37 3.02
N ARG A 128 10.00 -6.43 3.97
CA ARG A 128 11.32 -6.06 4.51
C ARG A 128 11.92 -7.27 5.22
N ALA A 129 13.20 -7.55 4.95
CA ALA A 129 13.94 -8.63 5.60
C ALA A 129 14.38 -8.30 7.03
N GLY A 130 14.24 -7.04 7.45
CA GLY A 130 14.57 -6.58 8.79
C GLY A 130 13.69 -5.41 9.22
N GLU A 131 13.61 -5.23 10.53
CA GLU A 131 12.94 -4.08 11.13
C GLU A 131 13.77 -2.81 11.03
N HIS A 132 13.10 -1.67 11.16
CA HIS A 132 13.83 -0.41 11.31
C HIS A 132 14.61 -0.44 12.64
N PRO A 133 15.88 -0.01 12.70
CA PRO A 133 16.66 -0.02 13.95
C PRO A 133 15.98 0.67 15.14
N ALA A 134 15.16 1.69 14.87
CA ALA A 134 14.35 2.38 15.88
C ALA A 134 13.27 1.50 16.56
N LEU A 135 13.05 0.28 16.06
CA LEU A 135 12.14 -0.72 16.64
C LEU A 135 12.90 -1.87 17.34
N ALA A 136 14.22 -1.76 17.51
CA ALA A 136 15.00 -2.78 18.17
C ALA A 136 14.46 -3.08 19.59
N GLY A 137 14.28 -4.38 19.89
CA GLY A 137 13.77 -4.84 21.18
C GLY A 137 12.23 -4.82 21.32
N ILE A 138 11.49 -4.35 20.32
CA ILE A 138 10.03 -4.44 20.30
C ILE A 138 9.62 -5.82 19.75
N PRO A 139 8.83 -6.62 20.49
CA PRO A 139 8.33 -7.90 19.99
C PRO A 139 7.57 -7.74 18.67
N VAL A 140 7.81 -8.66 17.74
CA VAL A 140 7.08 -8.75 16.48
C VAL A 140 5.92 -9.74 16.63
N SER A 141 4.78 -9.48 15.99
CA SER A 141 3.71 -10.49 15.94
C SER A 141 4.17 -11.71 15.15
N ILE A 142 3.53 -12.86 15.39
CA ILE A 142 3.85 -14.11 14.68
C ILE A 142 3.65 -13.91 13.17
N ASP A 143 2.55 -13.28 12.74
CA ASP A 143 2.29 -12.96 11.33
C ASP A 143 3.41 -12.08 10.75
N GLN A 144 3.84 -11.05 11.48
CA GLN A 144 4.92 -10.18 11.04
C GLN A 144 6.25 -10.94 10.88
N ALA A 145 6.57 -11.84 11.81
CA ALA A 145 7.77 -12.67 11.75
C ALA A 145 7.75 -13.60 10.53
N LEU A 146 6.62 -14.27 10.27
CA LEU A 146 6.45 -15.16 9.12
C LEU A 146 6.58 -14.44 7.77
N ARG A 147 6.22 -13.14 7.74
CA ARG A 147 6.33 -12.32 6.54
C ARG A 147 7.71 -11.71 6.34
N GLN A 148 8.57 -11.67 7.35
CA GLN A 148 9.84 -10.97 7.25
C GLN A 148 10.72 -11.58 6.15
N GLY A 149 11.06 -10.76 5.15
CA GLY A 149 11.82 -11.17 3.95
C GLY A 149 11.06 -12.06 2.96
N SER A 150 9.84 -12.51 3.29
CA SER A 150 9.03 -13.38 2.44
C SER A 150 8.51 -12.65 1.19
N PRO A 151 8.18 -13.38 0.10
CA PRO A 151 7.49 -12.81 -1.05
C PRO A 151 6.19 -12.09 -0.67
N ALA A 152 5.88 -11.02 -1.38
CA ALA A 152 4.62 -10.32 -1.25
C ALA A 152 3.49 -11.24 -1.72
N GLY A 153 2.56 -11.56 -0.83
CA GLY A 153 1.33 -12.26 -1.20
C GLY A 153 0.37 -11.39 -2.01
N SER A 154 -0.65 -12.01 -2.59
CA SER A 154 -1.72 -11.31 -3.30
C SER A 154 -2.52 -10.41 -2.36
N TRP A 155 -2.87 -9.23 -2.87
CA TRP A 155 -3.69 -8.25 -2.17
C TRP A 155 -5.02 -8.03 -2.88
N PHE A 156 -6.03 -7.68 -2.11
CA PHE A 156 -7.38 -7.46 -2.59
C PHE A 156 -7.97 -6.20 -1.95
N ALA A 157 -8.73 -5.44 -2.74
CA ALA A 157 -9.63 -4.40 -2.24
C ALA A 157 -11.02 -5.01 -2.01
N VAL A 158 -11.46 -5.02 -0.76
CA VAL A 158 -12.78 -5.50 -0.33
C VAL A 158 -13.66 -4.29 -0.07
N TRP A 159 -14.64 -4.06 -0.94
CA TRP A 159 -15.60 -2.98 -0.83
C TRP A 159 -16.77 -3.40 0.05
N ILE A 160 -17.05 -2.61 1.09
CA ILE A 160 -18.01 -2.97 2.13
C ILE A 160 -18.96 -1.81 2.43
N ARG A 161 -20.16 -2.15 2.91
CA ARG A 161 -21.09 -1.16 3.46
C ARG A 161 -20.77 -0.82 4.90
N ASP A 162 -20.35 -1.82 5.66
CA ASP A 162 -19.94 -1.76 7.06
C ASP A 162 -19.05 -2.98 7.39
N TYR A 163 -18.51 -3.07 8.61
CA TYR A 163 -17.77 -4.22 9.13
C TYR A 163 -18.06 -4.44 10.61
N ASP A 164 -18.06 -5.67 11.11
CA ASP A 164 -18.06 -5.93 12.56
C ASP A 164 -16.63 -5.70 13.09
N VAL A 165 -16.48 -5.27 14.36
CA VAL A 165 -15.16 -5.23 15.03
C VAL A 165 -15.06 -6.45 15.94
N ILE A 166 -14.08 -7.31 15.69
CA ILE A 166 -13.88 -8.57 16.42
C ILE A 166 -12.42 -8.72 16.85
N PRO A 167 -12.09 -9.55 17.84
CA PRO A 167 -10.74 -10.09 18.01
C PRO A 167 -10.31 -10.86 16.75
N HIS A 168 -9.06 -10.69 16.31
CA HIS A 168 -8.55 -11.35 15.12
C HIS A 168 -8.36 -12.86 15.42
N PRO A 169 -8.86 -13.78 14.56
CA PRO A 169 -8.88 -15.20 14.87
C PRO A 169 -7.50 -15.84 15.01
N ALA A 170 -6.49 -15.30 14.31
CA ALA A 170 -5.10 -15.76 14.43
C ALA A 170 -4.24 -14.92 15.40
N GLU A 171 -4.77 -13.79 15.88
CA GLU A 171 -4.08 -12.89 16.80
C GLU A 171 -5.09 -12.31 17.80
N PRO A 172 -5.52 -13.06 18.82
CA PRO A 172 -6.66 -12.68 19.66
C PRO A 172 -6.54 -11.32 20.37
N ASP A 173 -5.32 -10.84 20.59
CA ASP A 173 -5.05 -9.52 21.20
C ASP A 173 -5.14 -8.35 20.18
N THR A 174 -5.30 -8.65 18.89
CA THR A 174 -5.42 -7.67 17.81
C THR A 174 -6.88 -7.53 17.39
N LEU A 175 -7.40 -6.31 17.27
CA LEU A 175 -8.73 -6.09 16.69
C LEU A 175 -8.71 -6.17 15.16
N ALA A 176 -9.79 -6.68 14.58
CA ALA A 176 -9.98 -6.81 13.15
C ALA A 176 -11.31 -6.22 12.68
N ALA A 177 -11.30 -5.66 11.47
CA ALA A 177 -12.50 -5.38 10.70
C ALA A 177 -12.97 -6.66 10.02
N SER A 178 -14.14 -7.16 10.39
CA SER A 178 -14.74 -8.39 9.88
C SER A 178 -15.92 -8.11 8.95
N TRP A 179 -15.95 -8.81 7.83
CA TRP A 179 -17.08 -8.84 6.90
C TRP A 179 -17.70 -10.24 6.82
N GLN A 180 -17.43 -11.13 7.79
CA GLN A 180 -17.98 -12.49 7.79
C GLN A 180 -19.52 -12.52 7.73
N ARG A 181 -20.18 -11.52 8.35
CA ARG A 181 -21.64 -11.39 8.36
C ARG A 181 -22.17 -10.32 7.41
N ILE A 182 -21.29 -9.67 6.65
CA ILE A 182 -21.60 -8.53 5.80
C ILE A 182 -21.11 -8.86 4.40
N LEU A 183 -22.04 -9.11 3.47
CA LEU A 183 -21.68 -9.44 2.11
C LEU A 183 -20.87 -8.30 1.47
N PRO A 184 -19.61 -8.54 1.05
CA PRO A 184 -18.84 -7.54 0.33
C PRO A 184 -19.55 -7.13 -0.96
N LEU A 185 -19.57 -5.83 -1.23
CA LEU A 185 -20.10 -5.28 -2.48
C LEU A 185 -19.27 -5.74 -3.68
N ARG A 186 -17.96 -5.84 -3.47
CA ARG A 186 -16.98 -6.27 -4.47
C ARG A 186 -15.71 -6.70 -3.77
N ILE A 187 -15.10 -7.77 -4.25
CA ILE A 187 -13.72 -8.13 -3.94
C ILE A 187 -12.93 -8.03 -5.23
N GLN A 188 -11.88 -7.21 -5.25
CA GLN A 188 -11.08 -6.96 -6.44
C GLN A 188 -9.61 -7.26 -6.14
N PRO A 189 -8.93 -8.14 -6.89
CA PRO A 189 -7.49 -8.28 -6.81
C PRO A 189 -6.78 -6.97 -7.14
N LEU A 190 -5.79 -6.60 -6.34
CA LEU A 190 -4.84 -5.54 -6.67
C LEU A 190 -3.70 -6.17 -7.47
N THR A 191 -3.72 -5.94 -8.78
CA THR A 191 -2.64 -6.41 -9.64
C THR A 191 -1.39 -5.58 -9.40
N ALA A 192 -0.27 -6.27 -9.21
CA ALA A 192 1.03 -5.70 -9.51
C ALA A 192 0.97 -5.26 -10.97
N THR A 193 1.09 -3.96 -11.24
CA THR A 193 1.36 -3.55 -12.62
C THR A 193 2.78 -4.02 -12.88
N ALA A 194 2.91 -5.02 -13.76
CA ALA A 194 4.20 -5.53 -14.22
C ALA A 194 5.01 -4.43 -14.92
#